data_AF-A0A9X5AUG3-F1
#
_entry.id   AF-A0A9X5AUG3-F1
#
_cell.length_a   1.000
_cell.length_b   1.000
_cell.length_c   1.000
_cell.angle_alpha   90.00
_cell.angle_beta   90.00
_cell.angle_gamma   90.00
#
_symmetry.space_group_name_H-M   'P 1'
#
loop_
_entity.id
_entity.type
_entity.pdbx_description
1 polymer ?
#
loop_
_entity_poly.entity_id
_entity_poly.type
_entity_poly.pdbx_seq_one_letter_code
_entity_poly.pdbx_strand_id
1 'polypeptide(L)'
;MPGGGLLADAVAVELATRGYSIVDPAATSNLMVRMNMSEIEVTRPEALAKFRSQGIDALLTVRTAAGYDSRPQSASARLNSTETGALLAGATWENAWGGAQGSAADSIMRHGLPSAAASIATKLTGR
;
A
#
# COMPACT_ATOMS: atom_id res chain seq x y z
N MET A 1 -1.51 -6.46 10.98
CA MET A 1 -1.38 -5.20 11.73
C MET A 1 -2.16 -4.17 10.92
N PRO A 2 -3.24 -3.57 11.47
CA PRO A 2 -3.94 -2.51 10.76
C PRO A 2 -2.93 -1.37 10.48
N GLY A 3 -2.79 -0.99 9.20
CA GLY A 3 -1.76 -0.05 8.75
C GLY A 3 -0.86 -0.53 7.61
N GLY A 4 -1.17 -1.65 6.95
CA GLY A 4 -0.51 -2.06 5.68
C GLY A 4 0.98 -2.43 5.76
N GLY A 5 1.62 -2.26 6.91
CA GLY A 5 3.04 -2.52 7.16
C GLY A 5 3.97 -1.42 6.62
N LEU A 6 5.26 -1.53 6.92
CA LEU A 6 6.28 -0.49 6.61
C LEU A 6 6.30 -0.06 5.13
N LEU A 7 5.92 -0.94 4.19
CA LEU A 7 5.83 -0.57 2.78
C LEU A 7 4.63 0.34 2.50
N ALA A 8 3.49 0.09 3.15
CA ALA A 8 2.32 0.96 3.00
C ALA A 8 2.62 2.37 3.53
N ASP A 9 3.31 2.46 4.68
CA ASP A 9 3.75 3.74 5.24
C ASP A 9 4.70 4.47 4.28
N ALA A 10 5.68 3.75 3.70
CA ALA A 10 6.61 4.34 2.74
C ALA A 10 5.90 4.81 1.45
N VAL A 11 4.94 4.05 0.92
CA VAL A 11 4.13 4.47 -0.24
C VAL A 11 3.27 5.68 0.12
N ALA A 12 2.70 5.72 1.32
CA ALA A 12 1.90 6.83 1.81
C ALA A 12 2.73 8.13 1.89
N VAL A 13 3.97 8.07 2.39
CA VAL A 13 4.90 9.21 2.39
C VAL A 13 5.18 9.69 0.96
N GLU A 14 5.44 8.78 0.02
CA GLU A 14 5.68 9.10 -1.39
C GLU A 14 4.47 9.74 -2.09
N LEU A 15 3.25 9.36 -1.71
CA LEU A 15 2.03 10.00 -2.23
C LEU A 15 1.83 11.39 -1.61
N ALA A 16 2.11 11.55 -0.31
CA ALA A 16 2.04 12.84 0.36
C ALA A 16 3.00 13.87 -0.26
N THR A 17 4.23 13.46 -0.62
CA THR A 17 5.20 14.34 -1.31
C THR A 17 4.76 14.73 -2.72
N ARG A 18 3.81 14.00 -3.32
CA ARG A 18 3.26 14.25 -4.66
C ARG A 18 1.93 15.03 -4.62
N GLY A 19 1.54 15.53 -3.46
CA GLY A 19 0.37 16.39 -3.28
C GLY A 19 -0.94 15.67 -2.96
N TYR A 20 -0.90 14.36 -2.69
CA TYR A 20 -2.07 13.64 -2.20
C TYR A 20 -2.27 13.89 -0.70
N SER A 21 -3.51 14.12 -0.28
CA SER A 21 -3.87 14.15 1.14
C SER A 21 -3.97 12.72 1.67
N ILE A 22 -3.12 12.38 2.63
CA ILE A 22 -3.05 11.05 3.22
C ILE A 22 -3.63 11.10 4.63
N VAL A 23 -4.62 10.24 4.89
CA VAL A 23 -5.09 10.00 6.25
C VAL A 23 -4.08 9.08 6.94
N ASP A 24 -3.55 9.54 8.07
CA ASP A 24 -2.54 8.82 8.83
C ASP A 24 -3.01 7.37 9.16
N PRO A 25 -2.13 6.36 9.09
CA PRO A 25 -2.48 4.97 9.40
C PRO A 25 -3.04 4.75 10.81
N ALA A 26 -2.58 5.51 11.80
CA ALA A 26 -3.13 5.48 13.16
C ALA A 26 -4.51 6.13 13.21
N ALA A 27 -4.72 7.22 12.46
CA ALA A 27 -6.05 7.83 12.31
C ALA A 27 -7.03 6.87 11.60
N THR A 28 -6.58 6.16 10.58
CA THR A 28 -7.35 5.13 9.86
C THR A 28 -7.69 3.95 10.77
N SER A 29 -6.73 3.48 11.57
CA SER A 29 -6.96 2.41 12.55
C SER A 29 -7.99 2.83 13.62
N ASN A 30 -7.88 4.05 14.14
CA ASN A 30 -8.85 4.61 15.08
C ASN A 30 -10.23 4.81 14.45
N LEU A 31 -10.28 5.17 13.16
CA LEU A 31 -11.52 5.24 12.39
C LEU A 31 -12.16 3.86 12.23
N MET A 32 -11.41 2.83 11.86
CA MET A 32 -11.91 1.45 11.74
C MET A 32 -12.43 0.92 13.08
N VAL A 33 -11.71 1.16 14.19
CA VAL A 33 -12.15 0.77 15.54
C VAL A 33 -13.44 1.48 15.90
N ARG A 34 -13.54 2.80 15.70
CA ARG A 34 -14.78 3.57 15.96
C ARG A 34 -15.96 3.08 15.12
N MET A 35 -15.70 2.61 13.90
CA MET A 35 -16.70 2.11 12.98
C MET A 35 -17.02 0.62 13.18
N ASN A 36 -16.39 -0.04 14.16
CA ASN A 36 -16.44 -1.47 14.41
C ASN A 36 -16.19 -2.30 13.13
N MET A 37 -15.14 -1.94 12.38
CA MET A 37 -14.79 -2.52 11.08
C MET A 37 -13.51 -3.34 11.16
N SER A 38 -13.53 -4.53 10.57
CA SER A 38 -12.33 -5.34 10.33
C SER A 38 -11.65 -5.02 9.00
N GLU A 39 -10.38 -5.39 8.84
CA GLU A 39 -9.63 -5.24 7.57
C GLU A 39 -10.29 -5.97 6.39
N ILE A 40 -11.08 -7.01 6.64
CA ILE A 40 -11.82 -7.74 5.60
C ILE A 40 -13.03 -6.93 5.13
N GLU A 41 -13.57 -6.09 6.02
CA GLU A 41 -14.77 -5.30 5.77
C GLU A 41 -14.47 -3.94 5.16
N VAL A 42 -13.23 -3.47 5.24
CA VAL A 42 -12.78 -2.16 4.74
C VAL A 42 -13.05 -1.97 3.24
N THR A 43 -13.11 -3.06 2.47
CA THR A 43 -13.39 -3.04 1.03
C THR A 43 -14.86 -3.29 0.69
N ARG A 44 -15.74 -3.50 1.68
CA ARG A 44 -17.17 -3.68 1.44
C ARG A 44 -17.84 -2.34 1.14
N PRO A 45 -18.92 -2.32 0.32
CA PRO A 45 -19.61 -1.09 -0.04
C PRO A 45 -20.03 -0.24 1.17
N GLU A 46 -20.48 -0.87 2.25
CA GLU A 46 -20.85 -0.19 3.50
C GLU A 46 -19.68 0.54 4.15
N ALA A 47 -18.47 -0.03 4.11
CA ALA A 47 -17.26 0.61 4.60
C ALA A 47 -16.83 1.78 3.73
N LEU A 48 -16.86 1.58 2.41
CA LEU A 48 -16.54 2.63 1.44
C LEU A 48 -17.43 3.86 1.64
N ALA A 49 -18.74 3.67 1.89
CA ALA A 49 -19.66 4.74 2.19
C ALA A 49 -19.31 5.50 3.49
N LYS A 50 -18.84 4.80 4.54
CA LYS A 50 -18.39 5.45 5.77
C LYS A 50 -17.07 6.20 5.58
N PHE A 51 -16.13 5.69 4.78
CA PHE A 51 -14.91 6.44 4.46
C PHE A 51 -15.22 7.69 3.65
N ARG A 52 -16.13 7.59 2.67
CA ARG A 52 -16.62 8.74 1.92
C ARG A 52 -17.25 9.81 2.82
N SER A 53 -18.05 9.42 3.81
CA SER A 53 -18.66 10.39 4.74
C SER A 53 -17.65 11.09 5.65
N GLN A 54 -16.44 10.54 5.79
CA GLN A 54 -15.31 11.17 6.46
C GLN A 54 -14.45 12.03 5.52
N GLY A 55 -14.86 12.21 4.25
CA GLY A 55 -14.12 12.97 3.25
C GLY A 55 -12.95 12.21 2.62
N ILE A 56 -12.94 10.87 2.69
CA ILE A 56 -11.91 10.04 2.05
C ILE A 56 -12.41 9.61 0.67
N ASP A 57 -11.71 10.03 -0.39
CA ASP A 57 -12.10 9.77 -1.79
C ASP A 57 -11.65 8.39 -2.30
N ALA A 58 -10.57 7.86 -1.73
CA ALA A 58 -9.98 6.59 -2.16
C ALA A 58 -9.29 5.86 -1.00
N LEU A 59 -9.31 4.52 -1.08
CA LEU A 59 -8.58 3.64 -0.18
C LEU A 59 -7.39 3.02 -0.90
N LEU A 60 -6.20 3.21 -0.33
CA LEU A 60 -4.99 2.51 -0.75
C LEU A 60 -4.84 1.21 0.05
N THR A 61 -4.86 0.08 -0.64
CA THR A 61 -4.52 -1.22 -0.06
C THR A 61 -3.18 -1.69 -0.60
N VAL A 62 -2.20 -1.89 0.29
CA VAL A 62 -0.89 -2.46 -0.05
C VAL A 62 -0.79 -3.86 0.55
N ARG A 63 -0.45 -4.84 -0.26
CA ARG A 63 -0.17 -6.21 0.15
C ARG A 63 1.26 -6.56 -0.22
N THR A 64 2.00 -7.08 0.74
CA THR A 64 3.38 -7.52 0.54
C THR A 64 3.46 -9.04 0.74
N ALA A 65 4.26 -9.69 -0.09
CA ALA A 65 4.73 -11.04 0.15
C ALA A 65 6.22 -10.94 0.51
N ALA A 66 6.54 -11.30 1.75
CA ALA A 66 7.91 -11.35 2.22
C ALA A 66 8.53 -12.72 1.88
N GLY A 67 9.82 -12.72 1.54
CA GLY A 67 10.61 -13.93 1.39
C GLY A 67 10.99 -14.55 2.74
N TYR A 68 11.71 -15.68 2.68
CA TYR A 68 12.25 -16.40 3.85
C TYR A 68 13.09 -15.54 4.81
N ASP A 69 13.62 -14.41 4.34
CA ASP A 69 14.47 -13.48 5.08
C ASP A 69 13.72 -12.23 5.59
N SER A 70 12.39 -12.27 5.58
CA SER A 70 11.51 -11.15 5.97
C SER A 70 11.66 -9.89 5.12
N ARG A 71 12.34 -9.94 3.97
CA ARG A 71 12.41 -8.82 3.03
C ARG A 71 11.26 -8.91 2.02
N PRO A 72 10.70 -7.78 1.55
CA PRO A 72 9.68 -7.79 0.51
C PRO A 72 10.23 -8.41 -0.78
N GLN A 73 9.62 -9.50 -1.25
CA GLN A 73 9.92 -10.11 -2.54
C GLN A 73 8.98 -9.60 -3.62
N SER A 74 7.70 -9.43 -3.28
CA SER A 74 6.72 -8.81 -4.15
C SER A 74 5.73 -7.98 -3.36
N ALA A 75 5.14 -7.01 -4.04
CA ALA A 75 4.14 -6.14 -3.49
C ALA A 75 3.10 -5.79 -4.54
N SER A 76 1.85 -5.65 -4.10
CA SER A 76 0.76 -5.10 -4.90
C SER A 76 0.10 -3.97 -4.15
N ALA A 77 -0.13 -2.86 -4.83
CA ALA A 77 -0.88 -1.72 -4.32
C ALA A 77 -2.10 -1.49 -5.21
N ARG A 78 -3.25 -1.25 -4.59
CA ARG A 78 -4.52 -0.95 -5.26
C ARG A 78 -5.13 0.27 -4.63
N LEU A 79 -5.51 1.23 -5.47
CA LEU A 79 -6.24 2.42 -5.08
C LEU A 79 -7.68 2.28 -5.56
N ASN A 80 -8.62 2.14 -4.63
CA ASN A 80 -10.03 1.95 -4.93
C ASN A 80 -10.82 3.21 -4.56
N SER A 81 -11.75 3.62 -5.41
CA SER A 81 -12.68 4.72 -5.12
C SER A 81 -13.60 4.34 -3.96
N THR A 82 -13.78 5.23 -2.98
CA THR A 82 -14.79 5.05 -1.92
C THR A 82 -16.20 5.38 -2.40
N GLU A 83 -16.32 6.10 -3.52
CA GLU A 83 -17.61 6.43 -4.13
C GLU A 83 -18.20 5.25 -4.90
N THR A 84 -17.39 4.61 -5.75
CA THR A 84 -17.87 3.54 -6.66
C THR A 84 -17.37 2.15 -6.31
N GLY A 85 -16.34 2.05 -5.46
CA GLY A 85 -15.59 0.80 -5.27
C GLY A 85 -14.70 0.41 -6.45
N ALA A 86 -14.68 1.20 -7.53
CA ALA A 86 -13.88 0.91 -8.71
C ALA A 86 -12.38 1.04 -8.42
N LEU A 87 -11.57 0.19 -9.05
CA LEU A 87 -10.11 0.34 -9.06
C LEU A 87 -9.74 1.57 -9.88
N LEU A 88 -9.19 2.58 -9.22
CA LEU A 88 -8.74 3.83 -9.85
C LEU A 88 -7.33 3.68 -10.44
N ALA A 89 -6.45 3.00 -9.69
CA ALA A 89 -5.07 2.73 -10.07
C ALA A 89 -4.56 1.47 -9.36
N GLY A 90 -3.64 0.75 -9.99
CA GLY A 90 -3.01 -0.43 -9.42
C GLY A 90 -1.56 -0.52 -9.84
N ALA A 91 -0.71 -0.94 -8.91
CA ALA A 91 0.71 -1.12 -9.15
C ALA A 91 1.16 -2.46 -8.57
N THR A 92 1.95 -3.20 -9.35
CA THR A 92 2.70 -4.35 -8.87
C THR A 92 4.19 -4.03 -8.90
N TRP A 93 4.90 -4.51 -7.89
CA TRP A 93 6.34 -4.42 -7.77
C TRP A 93 6.87 -5.78 -7.36
N GLU A 94 7.97 -6.18 -7.98
CA GLU A 94 8.69 -7.42 -7.68
C GLU A 94 10.17 -7.07 -7.57
N ASN A 95 10.84 -7.69 -6.61
CA ASN A 95 12.26 -7.49 -6.42
C ASN A 95 13.04 -8.28 -7.48
N ALA A 96 14.08 -7.66 -8.04
CA ALA A 96 14.97 -8.36 -8.96
C ALA A 96 15.80 -9.40 -8.18
N TRP A 97 16.02 -10.56 -8.80
CA TRP A 97 16.83 -11.64 -8.25
C TRP A 97 18.07 -11.87 -9.14
N GLY A 98 19.20 -12.17 -8.52
CA GLY A 98 20.46 -12.42 -9.24
C GLY A 98 21.34 -13.44 -8.52
N GLY A 99 21.71 -14.54 -9.20
CA GLY A 99 22.49 -15.62 -8.60
C GLY A 99 21.72 -16.44 -7.56
N ALA A 100 22.44 -17.17 -6.70
CA ALA A 100 21.81 -17.95 -5.63
C ALA A 100 21.23 -17.04 -4.53
N GLN A 101 20.11 -17.45 -3.95
CA GLN A 101 19.43 -16.75 -2.87
C GLN A 101 20.37 -16.53 -1.67
N GLY A 102 20.55 -15.28 -1.23
CA GLY A 102 21.49 -14.91 -0.17
C GLY A 102 22.92 -14.62 -0.62
N SER A 103 23.21 -14.68 -1.93
CA SER A 103 24.53 -14.33 -2.46
C SER A 103 24.78 -12.81 -2.48
N ALA A 104 26.04 -12.40 -2.65
CA ALA A 104 26.41 -11.01 -2.85
C ALA A 104 25.72 -10.40 -4.10
N ALA A 105 25.58 -11.18 -5.18
CA ALA A 105 24.87 -10.78 -6.39
C ALA A 105 23.37 -10.55 -6.14
N ASP A 106 22.74 -11.41 -5.34
CA ASP A 106 21.34 -11.29 -4.93
C ASP A 106 21.13 -10.06 -4.04
N SER A 107 22.09 -9.76 -3.16
CA SER A 107 22.02 -8.56 -2.31
C SER A 107 22.21 -7.25 -3.08
N ILE A 108 22.99 -7.25 -4.17
CA ILE A 108 23.23 -6.06 -5.01
C ILE A 108 22.02 -5.76 -5.91
N MET A 109 21.35 -6.80 -6.43
CA MET A 109 20.18 -6.63 -7.29
C MET A 109 18.89 -6.33 -6.52
N ARG A 110 18.84 -6.65 -5.23
CA ARG A 110 17.65 -6.38 -4.41
C ARG A 110 17.50 -4.91 -4.09
N HIS A 111 16.37 -4.36 -4.48
CA HIS A 111 15.95 -3.02 -4.13
C HIS A 111 15.33 -2.97 -2.73
N GLY A 112 15.70 -1.95 -1.95
CA GLY A 112 15.18 -1.72 -0.60
C GLY A 112 13.78 -1.10 -0.57
N LEU A 113 13.21 -1.02 0.63
CA LEU A 113 11.87 -0.49 0.90
C LEU A 113 11.58 0.89 0.24
N PRO A 114 12.49 1.88 0.27
CA PRO A 114 12.23 3.20 -0.33
C PRO A 114 12.13 3.14 -1.86
N SER A 115 12.94 2.30 -2.50
CA SER A 115 12.91 2.10 -3.95
C SER A 115 11.62 1.42 -4.40
N ALA A 116 11.15 0.42 -3.65
CA ALA A 116 9.87 -0.22 -3.90
C ALA A 116 8.71 0.77 -3.75
N ALA A 117 8.71 1.58 -2.69
CA ALA A 117 7.70 2.60 -2.43
C ALA A 117 7.63 3.66 -3.54
N ALA A 118 8.78 4.22 -3.92
CA ALA A 118 8.87 5.22 -4.98
C ALA A 118 8.36 4.66 -6.32
N SER A 119 8.73 3.42 -6.65
CA SER A 119 8.27 2.75 -7.88
C SER A 119 6.76 2.51 -7.89
N ILE A 120 6.21 2.04 -6.77
CA ILE A 120 4.76 1.82 -6.62
C ILE A 120 4.02 3.15 -6.75
N ALA A 121 4.43 4.18 -6.02
CA ALA A 121 3.83 5.49 -6.09
C ALA A 121 3.88 6.03 -7.53
N THR A 122 5.00 5.85 -8.24
CA THR A 122 5.13 6.34 -9.63
C THR A 122 4.20 5.61 -10.58
N LYS A 123 4.00 4.30 -10.40
CA LYS A 123 3.01 3.54 -11.18
C LYS A 123 1.56 3.91 -10.84
N LEU A 124 1.29 4.35 -9.61
CA LEU A 124 -0.04 4.79 -9.20
C LEU A 124 -0.38 6.21 -9.71
N THR A 125 0.63 7.07 -9.81
CA THR A 125 0.45 8.49 -10.22
C THR A 125 0.77 8.75 -11.69
N GLY A 126 1.57 7.89 -12.32
CA GLY A 126 1.95 7.97 -13.73
C GLY A 126 0.82 7.50 -14.62
N ARG A 127 0.00 8.45 -15.07
CA ARG A 127 -0.85 8.32 -16.25
C ARG A 127 -0.22 9.07 -17.41
#